data_AF-A0A4Z1CGU8-F1
#
_entry.id   AF-A0A4Z1CGU8-F1
#
_cell.length_a   1.000
_cell.length_b   1.000
_cell.length_c   1.000
_cell.angle_alpha   90.00
_cell.angle_beta   90.00
_cell.angle_gamma   90.00
#
_symmetry.space_group_name_H-M   'P 1'
#
loop_
_entity.id
_entity.type
_entity.pdbx_description
1 polymer ?
#
loop_
_entity_poly.entity_id
_entity_poly.type
_entity_poly.pdbx_seq_one_letter_code
_entity_poly.pdbx_strand_id
1 'polypeptide(L)'
;LFTAALRGAGVRWLSTPRQPAPQVLQPDGALAVALDPLEGAPGIEADIPAGTIFAIFAAADTGQKTDTGAASFLRPARDMLAAGYVLHGPRCCLVVSCGQGTQVHVLDPESRRFALAHARVALPSAAPEFAIDAANYRHWARPVRAYVDDCMAGTEGPRAREFSMHWTSSLVAEAHRILMRGGIFLDPAIARPGGDRGRLRLLHQAAPIAFLIEQAGGRATDGALPLLDAPIAALDARSPLVFGSADKVERVAGYHDLPEAEVSALFGHRGLFRA
;
A
#
# COMPACT_ATOMS: atom_id res chain seq x y z
N LEU A 1 17.49 14.69 8.34
CA LEU A 1 17.49 14.96 6.88
C LEU A 1 16.16 15.55 6.43
N PHE A 2 15.06 14.77 6.38
CA PHE A 2 13.77 15.22 5.85
C PHE A 2 13.21 16.51 6.51
N THR A 3 13.23 16.59 7.85
CA THR A 3 12.80 17.80 8.58
C THR A 3 13.52 19.07 8.10
N ALA A 4 14.82 18.97 7.79
CA ALA A 4 15.59 20.10 7.29
C ALA A 4 15.25 20.42 5.82
N ALA A 5 15.11 19.38 4.98
CA ALA A 5 14.78 19.53 3.57
C ALA A 5 13.36 20.09 3.32
N LEU A 6 12.42 19.82 4.24
CA LEU A 6 11.04 20.33 4.14
C LEU A 6 10.87 21.76 4.68
N ARG A 7 11.90 22.36 5.29
CA ARG A 7 11.85 23.78 5.66
C ARG A 7 11.79 24.63 4.41
N GLY A 8 10.87 25.58 4.37
CA GLY A 8 10.62 26.45 3.21
C GLY A 8 9.67 25.84 2.17
N ALA A 9 9.27 24.58 2.30
CA ALA A 9 8.41 23.90 1.33
C ALA A 9 6.90 24.13 1.56
N GLY A 10 6.52 25.04 2.45
CA GLY A 10 5.12 25.30 2.81
C GLY A 10 4.47 24.20 3.63
N VAL A 11 5.27 23.32 4.25
CA VAL A 11 4.79 22.23 5.10
C VAL A 11 4.62 22.72 6.53
N ARG A 12 3.38 22.77 7.00
CA ARG A 12 3.02 23.10 8.38
C ARG A 12 3.23 21.94 9.32
N TRP A 13 2.72 20.77 8.96
CA TRP A 13 2.69 19.60 9.82
C TRP A 13 3.49 18.45 9.21
N LEU A 14 4.37 17.84 10.00
CA LEU A 14 5.05 16.60 9.65
C LEU A 14 4.66 15.50 10.63
N SER A 15 4.04 14.43 10.15
CA SER A 15 3.75 13.22 10.92
C SER A 15 4.71 12.11 10.53
N THR A 16 5.31 11.45 11.53
CA THR A 16 6.18 10.28 11.32
C THR A 16 5.77 9.13 12.24
N PRO A 17 5.98 7.85 11.87
CA PRO A 17 5.60 6.68 12.67
C PRO A 17 6.15 6.62 14.10
N ARG A 18 7.18 7.40 14.43
CA ARG A 18 7.89 7.36 15.72
C ARG A 18 7.38 8.39 16.72
N GLN A 19 6.51 9.31 16.29
CA GLN A 19 6.04 10.42 17.10
C GLN A 19 4.55 10.27 17.39
N PRO A 20 4.10 10.55 18.63
CA PRO A 20 2.69 10.43 18.99
C PRO A 20 1.81 11.54 18.40
N ALA A 21 2.42 12.66 17.98
CA ALA A 21 1.73 13.79 17.40
C ALA A 21 2.56 14.40 16.25
N PRO A 22 1.91 15.08 15.28
CA PRO A 22 2.59 15.83 14.23
C PRO A 22 3.50 16.92 14.79
N GLN A 23 4.66 17.09 14.17
CA GLN A 23 5.59 18.17 14.42
C GLN A 23 5.20 19.41 13.61
N VAL A 24 5.19 20.58 14.26
CA VAL A 24 5.12 21.87 13.56
C VAL A 24 6.46 22.12 12.86
N LEU A 25 6.46 22.31 11.53
CA LEU A 25 7.62 22.75 10.78
C LEU A 25 7.55 24.22 10.41
N GLN A 26 6.40 24.68 9.89
CA GLN A 26 6.16 26.07 9.46
C GLN A 26 4.72 26.48 9.82
N PRO A 27 4.48 27.26 10.89
CA PRO A 27 3.13 27.55 11.37
C PRO A 27 2.14 28.08 10.32
N ASP A 28 2.64 28.82 9.33
CA ASP A 28 1.93 29.45 8.22
C ASP A 28 1.85 28.58 6.96
N GLY A 29 2.50 27.42 6.93
CA GLY A 29 2.47 26.49 5.80
C GLY A 29 1.06 26.01 5.46
N ALA A 30 0.81 25.63 4.21
CA ALA A 30 -0.50 25.16 3.74
C ALA A 30 -0.60 23.63 3.63
N LEU A 31 0.51 22.91 3.86
CA LEU A 31 0.59 21.47 3.65
C LEU A 31 0.83 20.70 4.94
N ALA A 32 0.35 19.46 4.97
CA ALA A 32 0.63 18.47 5.99
C ALA A 32 1.21 17.22 5.29
N VAL A 33 2.31 16.69 5.82
CA VAL A 33 3.01 15.54 5.25
C VAL A 33 3.07 14.42 6.27
N ALA A 34 2.59 13.24 5.87
CA ALA A 34 2.86 11.99 6.59
C ALA A 34 4.01 11.28 5.89
N LEU A 35 5.04 10.87 6.64
CA LEU A 35 6.29 10.34 6.10
C LEU A 35 6.70 9.07 6.87
N ASP A 36 6.84 7.95 6.17
CA ASP A 36 7.68 6.84 6.61
C ASP A 36 9.09 7.04 6.03
N PRO A 37 10.07 7.50 6.84
CA PRO A 37 11.38 7.85 6.31
C PRO A 37 12.16 6.63 5.80
N LEU A 38 11.86 5.43 6.31
CA LEU A 38 12.58 4.20 5.98
C LEU A 38 11.69 2.97 6.18
N GLU A 39 10.92 2.64 5.15
CA GLU A 39 10.20 1.37 5.01
C GLU A 39 11.19 0.27 4.59
N GLY A 40 10.97 -0.97 5.05
CA GLY A 40 11.86 -2.10 4.73
C GLY A 40 13.14 -2.15 5.57
N ALA A 41 13.25 -1.35 6.64
CA ALA A 41 14.46 -1.27 7.47
C ALA A 41 15.05 -2.62 7.93
N PRO A 42 14.25 -3.64 8.34
CA PRO A 42 14.79 -4.94 8.74
C PRO A 42 15.53 -5.70 7.63
N GLY A 43 15.25 -5.39 6.35
CA GLY A 43 15.87 -6.05 5.21
C GLY A 43 17.18 -5.40 4.72
N ILE A 44 17.54 -4.23 5.26
CA ILE A 44 18.69 -3.45 4.78
C ILE A 44 20.01 -4.20 4.96
N GLU A 45 20.19 -4.90 6.07
CA GLU A 45 21.42 -5.69 6.32
C GLU A 45 21.59 -6.85 5.32
N ALA A 46 20.52 -7.26 4.65
CA ALA A 46 20.50 -8.30 3.64
C ALA A 46 20.43 -7.74 2.20
N ASP A 47 20.68 -6.44 2.01
CA ASP A 47 20.59 -5.73 0.73
C ASP A 47 19.22 -5.86 0.03
N ILE A 48 18.16 -6.08 0.80
CA ILE A 48 16.79 -6.06 0.28
C ILE A 48 16.40 -4.60 0.00
N PRO A 49 15.78 -4.29 -1.15
CA PRO A 49 15.34 -2.95 -1.46
C PRO A 49 14.46 -2.36 -0.35
N ALA A 50 14.77 -1.14 0.04
CA ALA A 50 14.03 -0.36 1.03
C ALA A 50 13.39 0.86 0.37
N GLY A 51 12.64 1.67 1.13
CA GLY A 51 12.03 2.85 0.57
C GLY A 51 11.68 3.94 1.57
N THR A 52 11.25 5.07 1.03
CA THR A 52 10.65 6.18 1.79
C THR A 52 9.25 6.37 1.24
N ILE A 53 8.22 6.40 2.09
CA ILE A 53 6.82 6.59 1.67
C ILE A 53 6.30 7.91 2.21
N PHE A 54 5.54 8.64 1.41
CA PHE A 54 4.92 9.90 1.84
C PHE A 54 3.50 10.09 1.30
N ALA A 55 2.70 10.79 2.10
CA ALA A 55 1.37 11.30 1.76
C ALA A 55 1.31 12.81 2.04
N ILE A 56 0.68 13.56 1.15
CA ILE A 56 0.54 15.02 1.23
C ILE A 56 -0.94 15.37 1.30
N PHE A 57 -1.23 16.26 2.23
CA PHE A 57 -2.54 16.68 2.67
C PHE A 57 -2.58 18.20 2.76
N ALA A 58 -3.75 18.82 2.62
CA ALA A 58 -3.90 20.23 3.00
C ALA A 58 -3.77 20.36 4.53
N ALA A 59 -3.01 21.33 5.04
CA ALA A 59 -3.01 21.60 6.47
C ALA A 59 -4.42 22.07 6.89
N ALA A 60 -4.99 21.42 7.90
CA ALA A 60 -6.25 21.87 8.47
C ALA A 60 -6.04 23.22 9.18
N ASP A 61 -7.03 24.10 9.06
CA ASP A 61 -7.16 25.27 9.91
C ASP A 61 -8.30 25.00 10.90
N THR A 62 -7.92 24.70 12.14
CA THR A 62 -8.90 24.42 13.19
C THR A 62 -9.37 25.68 13.91
N GLY A 63 -8.71 26.83 13.70
CA GLY A 63 -8.91 28.05 14.48
C GLY A 63 -8.58 27.92 15.98
N GLN A 64 -8.02 26.78 16.41
CA GLN A 64 -7.76 26.48 17.82
C GLN A 64 -6.29 26.74 18.17
N LYS A 65 -6.06 27.41 19.31
CA LYS A 65 -4.69 27.62 19.84
C LYS A 65 -3.99 26.31 20.24
N THR A 66 -4.76 25.25 20.47
CA THR A 66 -4.27 23.91 20.87
C THR A 66 -4.22 22.93 19.69
N ASP A 67 -4.17 23.42 18.46
CA ASP A 67 -4.11 22.56 17.28
C ASP A 67 -2.87 21.65 17.35
N THR A 68 -3.11 20.34 17.39
CA THR A 68 -2.07 19.31 17.40
C THR A 68 -1.67 18.91 15.98
N GLY A 69 -2.30 19.47 14.95
CA GLY A 69 -2.13 19.12 13.54
C GLY A 69 -2.85 17.83 13.13
N ALA A 70 -3.40 17.07 14.08
CA ALA A 70 -4.02 15.77 13.82
C ALA A 70 -5.19 15.87 12.84
N ALA A 71 -6.00 16.93 12.90
CA ALA A 71 -7.11 17.17 11.98
C ALA A 71 -6.68 17.25 10.49
N SER A 72 -5.41 17.54 10.21
CA SER A 72 -4.87 17.50 8.84
C SER A 72 -4.77 16.07 8.27
N PHE A 73 -4.81 15.05 9.13
CA PHE A 73 -4.61 13.64 8.76
C PHE A 73 -5.81 12.76 9.11
N LEU A 74 -6.54 13.06 10.19
CA LEU A 74 -7.68 12.26 10.67
C LEU A 74 -8.95 12.55 9.87
N ARG A 75 -8.95 12.09 8.62
CA ARG A 75 -10.01 12.31 7.61
C ARG A 75 -9.99 11.18 6.59
N PRO A 76 -10.95 11.10 5.63
CA PRO A 76 -10.88 10.13 4.54
C PRO A 76 -9.52 10.17 3.83
N ALA A 77 -8.90 9.01 3.66
CA ALA A 77 -7.56 8.94 3.06
C ALA A 77 -7.56 9.45 1.59
N ARG A 78 -8.69 9.36 0.90
CA ARG A 78 -8.90 9.97 -0.42
C ARG A 78 -8.67 11.47 -0.50
N ASP A 79 -8.65 12.19 0.62
CA ASP A 79 -8.42 13.64 0.66
C ASP A 79 -6.93 14.01 0.47
N MET A 80 -6.05 13.02 0.25
CA MET A 80 -4.67 13.26 -0.14
C MET A 80 -4.60 14.11 -1.42
N LEU A 81 -3.77 15.16 -1.38
CA LEU A 81 -3.44 15.99 -2.54
C LEU A 81 -2.44 15.27 -3.45
N ALA A 82 -1.52 14.53 -2.84
CA ALA A 82 -0.52 13.75 -3.54
C ALA A 82 0.00 12.63 -2.62
N ALA A 83 0.54 11.59 -3.23
CA ALA A 83 1.24 10.52 -2.52
C ALA A 83 2.40 10.03 -3.38
N GLY A 84 3.37 9.38 -2.73
CA GLY A 84 4.51 8.82 -3.44
C GLY A 84 5.41 7.97 -2.55
N TYR A 85 6.38 7.36 -3.21
CA TYR A 85 7.49 6.71 -2.55
C TYR A 85 8.80 6.92 -3.34
N VAL A 86 9.91 6.83 -2.62
CA VAL A 86 11.24 6.65 -3.21
C VAL A 86 11.65 5.20 -2.94
N LEU A 87 11.93 4.45 -4.00
CA LEU A 87 12.50 3.12 -3.94
C LEU A 87 14.03 3.23 -3.93
N HIS A 88 14.66 2.69 -2.89
CA HIS A 88 16.11 2.55 -2.77
C HIS A 88 16.52 1.14 -3.19
N GLY A 89 16.46 0.88 -4.49
CA GLY A 89 16.86 -0.40 -5.10
C GLY A 89 18.11 -0.25 -5.98
N PRO A 90 18.36 -1.22 -6.89
CA PRO A 90 19.46 -1.13 -7.86
C PRO A 90 19.43 0.15 -8.70
N ARG A 91 18.23 0.68 -8.93
CA ARG A 91 18.00 2.05 -9.40
C ARG A 91 17.15 2.77 -8.36
N CYS A 92 17.52 4.01 -8.03
CA CYS A 92 16.71 4.85 -7.16
C CYS A 92 15.56 5.43 -7.99
N CYS A 93 14.31 5.16 -7.60
CA CYS A 93 13.12 5.59 -8.33
C CYS A 93 12.21 6.42 -7.44
N LEU A 94 11.75 7.57 -7.92
CA LEU A 94 10.64 8.32 -7.33
C LEU A 94 9.35 7.96 -8.06
N VAL A 95 8.36 7.45 -7.33
CA VAL A 95 7.02 7.19 -7.84
C VAL A 95 6.05 8.12 -7.14
N VAL A 96 5.25 8.85 -7.90
CA VAL A 96 4.42 9.93 -7.36
C VAL A 96 3.13 10.09 -8.16
N SER A 97 2.07 10.53 -7.49
CA SER A 97 0.85 11.00 -8.13
C SER A 97 0.29 12.21 -7.38
N CYS A 98 -0.25 13.16 -8.14
CA CYS A 98 -1.04 14.30 -7.65
C CYS A 98 -2.52 14.19 -8.07
N GLY A 99 -3.02 12.96 -8.25
CA GLY A 99 -4.43 12.70 -8.62
C GLY A 99 -4.72 12.67 -10.13
N GLN A 100 -3.69 12.68 -10.99
CA GLN A 100 -3.83 12.64 -12.46
C GLN A 100 -2.99 11.54 -13.11
N GLY A 101 -3.00 10.36 -12.49
CA GLY A 101 -2.18 9.22 -12.88
C GLY A 101 -0.90 9.10 -12.06
N THR A 102 -0.31 7.91 -12.08
CA THR A 102 0.95 7.61 -11.38
C THR A 102 2.14 7.77 -12.31
N GLN A 103 3.15 8.50 -11.87
CA GLN A 103 4.39 8.77 -12.60
C GLN A 103 5.57 8.02 -11.97
N VAL A 104 6.54 7.64 -12.79
CA VAL A 104 7.80 7.05 -12.34
C VAL A 104 8.96 7.86 -12.88
N HIS A 105 9.83 8.28 -11.98
CA HIS A 105 11.08 8.95 -12.30
C HIS A 105 12.25 8.12 -11.79
N VAL A 106 13.34 8.09 -12.54
CA VAL A 106 14.58 7.38 -12.16
C VAL A 106 15.66 8.41 -11.89
N LEU A 107 16.40 8.23 -10.79
CA LEU A 107 17.54 9.08 -10.46
C LEU A 107 18.67 8.81 -11.46
N ASP A 108 19.09 9.85 -12.16
CA ASP A 108 20.35 9.86 -12.87
C ASP A 108 21.49 10.20 -11.88
N PRO A 109 22.44 9.29 -11.62
CA PRO A 109 23.51 9.51 -10.66
C PRO A 109 24.50 10.61 -11.10
N GLU A 110 24.64 10.87 -12.40
CA GLU A 110 25.56 11.89 -12.92
C GLU A 110 24.99 13.28 -12.68
N SER A 111 23.77 13.55 -13.16
CA SER A 111 23.13 14.86 -12.98
C SER A 111 22.53 15.06 -11.58
N ARG A 112 22.37 13.99 -10.80
CA ARG A 112 21.67 13.97 -9.50
C ARG A 112 20.23 14.48 -9.58
N ARG A 113 19.56 14.19 -10.70
CA ARG A 113 18.17 14.59 -10.96
C ARG A 113 17.32 13.37 -11.28
N PHE A 114 16.07 13.43 -10.86
CA PHE A 114 15.07 12.46 -11.26
C PHE A 114 14.58 12.78 -12.69
N ALA A 115 14.84 11.87 -13.63
CA ALA A 115 14.35 11.93 -15.00
C ALA A 115 13.04 11.14 -15.12
N LEU A 116 12.06 11.69 -15.84
CA LEU A 116 10.78 11.01 -16.07
C LEU A 116 10.99 9.77 -16.94
N ALA A 117 10.62 8.59 -16.42
CA ALA A 117 10.69 7.32 -17.14
C ALA A 117 9.30 6.87 -17.63
N HIS A 118 8.26 7.05 -16.80
CA HIS A 118 6.89 6.73 -17.15
C HIS A 118 5.96 7.88 -16.75
N ALA A 119 5.37 8.55 -17.75
CA ALA A 119 4.47 9.70 -17.55
C ALA A 119 3.10 9.32 -16.97
N ARG A 120 2.65 8.08 -17.21
CA ARG A 120 1.41 7.52 -16.70
C ARG A 120 1.51 6.00 -16.69
N VAL A 121 1.56 5.42 -15.50
CA VAL A 121 1.50 3.97 -15.31
C VAL A 121 0.07 3.49 -15.50
N ALA A 122 -0.09 2.36 -16.19
CA ALA A 122 -1.33 1.62 -16.27
C ALA A 122 -1.06 0.20 -15.77
N LEU A 123 -1.76 -0.22 -14.71
CA LEU A 123 -1.53 -1.52 -14.11
C LEU A 123 -1.93 -2.65 -15.09
N PRO A 124 -1.03 -3.59 -15.41
CA PRO A 124 -1.38 -4.74 -16.23
C PRO A 124 -2.44 -5.62 -15.54
N SER A 125 -3.48 -6.03 -16.26
CA SER A 125 -4.48 -6.98 -15.76
C SER A 125 -4.02 -8.44 -15.86
N ALA A 126 -3.15 -8.77 -16.81
CA ALA A 126 -2.77 -10.14 -17.14
C ALA A 126 -1.43 -10.57 -16.53
N ALA A 127 -1.29 -10.54 -15.20
CA ALA A 127 -0.10 -11.01 -14.50
C ALA A 127 -0.46 -12.05 -13.42
N PRO A 128 -0.22 -13.35 -13.64
CA PRO A 128 -0.53 -14.38 -12.65
C PRO A 128 0.55 -14.41 -11.55
N GLU A 129 0.70 -13.29 -10.86
CA GLU A 129 1.67 -13.10 -9.79
C GLU A 129 0.92 -12.64 -8.53
N PHE A 130 1.25 -13.23 -7.38
CA PHE A 130 0.76 -12.78 -6.08
C PHE A 130 1.91 -12.66 -5.08
N ALA A 131 1.76 -11.76 -4.11
CA ALA A 131 2.72 -11.58 -3.04
C ALA A 131 2.05 -11.62 -1.67
N ILE A 132 2.49 -12.54 -0.81
CA ILE A 132 1.96 -12.75 0.53
C ILE A 132 2.99 -13.50 1.40
N ASP A 133 3.05 -13.20 2.70
CA ASP A 133 3.90 -13.93 3.64
C ASP A 133 3.35 -15.32 3.96
N ALA A 134 3.74 -16.33 3.17
CA ALA A 134 3.32 -17.71 3.34
C ALA A 134 3.63 -18.31 4.73
N ALA A 135 4.57 -17.74 5.50
CA ALA A 135 4.82 -18.20 6.87
C ALA A 135 3.61 -17.98 7.80
N ASN A 136 2.68 -17.10 7.41
CA ASN A 136 1.43 -16.82 8.12
C ASN A 136 0.24 -17.67 7.67
N TYR A 137 0.42 -18.63 6.76
CA TYR A 137 -0.65 -19.47 6.17
C TYR A 137 -1.72 -19.93 7.18
N ARG A 138 -1.26 -20.51 8.29
CA ARG A 138 -2.13 -21.07 9.34
C ARG A 138 -2.97 -20.03 10.10
N HIS A 139 -2.62 -18.74 10.00
CA HIS A 139 -3.27 -17.63 10.71
C HIS A 139 -4.18 -16.78 9.82
N TRP A 140 -4.17 -17.00 8.50
CA TRP A 140 -5.05 -16.26 7.60
C TRP A 140 -6.51 -16.65 7.81
N ALA A 141 -7.40 -15.70 7.58
CA ALA A 141 -8.81 -15.98 7.40
C ALA A 141 -9.02 -16.94 6.21
N ARG A 142 -10.10 -17.73 6.27
CA ARG A 142 -10.39 -18.74 5.24
C ARG A 142 -10.47 -18.17 3.83
N PRO A 143 -11.09 -17.00 3.57
CA PRO A 143 -11.15 -16.42 2.22
C PRO A 143 -9.77 -16.20 1.58
N VAL A 144 -8.84 -15.62 2.34
CA VAL A 144 -7.46 -15.40 1.90
C VAL A 144 -6.76 -16.72 1.63
N ARG A 145 -6.92 -17.69 2.52
CA ARG A 145 -6.33 -19.03 2.33
C ARG A 145 -6.86 -19.70 1.08
N ALA A 146 -8.17 -19.70 0.86
CA ALA A 146 -8.80 -20.29 -0.31
C ALA A 146 -8.34 -19.60 -1.62
N TYR A 147 -8.21 -18.27 -1.62
CA TYR A 147 -7.64 -17.55 -2.75
C TYR A 147 -6.21 -18.02 -3.08
N VAL A 148 -5.36 -18.17 -2.07
CA VAL A 148 -3.97 -18.62 -2.25
C VAL A 148 -3.93 -20.09 -2.68
N ASP A 149 -4.71 -20.96 -2.06
CA ASP A 149 -4.79 -22.39 -2.41
C ASP A 149 -5.22 -22.56 -3.88
N ASP A 150 -6.21 -21.79 -4.33
CA ASP A 150 -6.69 -21.80 -5.72
C ASP A 150 -5.63 -21.27 -6.71
N CYS A 151 -4.73 -20.38 -6.27
CA CYS A 151 -3.56 -19.96 -7.07
C CYS A 151 -2.48 -21.05 -7.11
N MET A 152 -2.23 -21.72 -5.98
CA MET A 152 -1.22 -22.77 -5.83
C MET A 152 -1.59 -24.07 -6.53
N ALA A 153 -2.88 -24.34 -6.71
CA ALA A 153 -3.38 -25.49 -7.49
C ALA A 153 -3.10 -25.36 -9.00
N GLY A 154 -2.65 -24.19 -9.47
CA GLY A 154 -2.14 -24.00 -10.83
C GLY A 154 -3.16 -24.35 -11.91
N THR A 155 -2.69 -25.05 -12.94
CA THR A 155 -3.53 -25.53 -14.06
C THR A 155 -4.55 -26.59 -13.68
N GLU A 156 -4.37 -27.31 -12.56
CA GLU A 156 -5.34 -28.28 -12.03
C GLU A 156 -6.42 -27.63 -11.16
N GLY A 157 -6.15 -26.40 -10.70
CA GLY A 157 -7.03 -25.61 -9.86
C GLY A 157 -8.13 -24.87 -10.61
N PRO A 158 -9.06 -24.25 -9.87
CA PRO A 158 -10.17 -23.52 -10.48
C PRO A 158 -9.72 -22.27 -11.27
N ARG A 159 -8.50 -21.78 -11.03
CA ARG A 159 -7.91 -20.66 -11.78
C ARG A 159 -7.33 -21.10 -13.14
N ALA A 160 -7.18 -22.41 -13.38
CA ALA A 160 -6.73 -23.03 -14.62
C ALA A 160 -5.46 -22.38 -15.22
N ARG A 161 -4.52 -21.97 -14.36
CA ARG A 161 -3.32 -21.23 -14.76
C ARG A 161 -2.27 -21.27 -13.66
N GLU A 162 -1.00 -21.32 -14.05
CA GLU A 162 0.14 -21.22 -13.14
C GLU A 162 0.31 -19.82 -12.56
N PHE A 163 0.59 -19.74 -11.26
CA PHE A 163 0.89 -18.48 -10.56
C PHE A 163 2.31 -18.49 -9.98
N SER A 164 2.99 -17.35 -10.05
CA SER A 164 4.24 -17.13 -9.32
C SER A 164 3.98 -16.40 -8.00
N MET A 165 4.61 -16.86 -6.93
CA MET A 165 4.59 -16.19 -5.64
C MET A 165 5.85 -15.34 -5.44
N HIS A 166 5.67 -14.12 -4.93
CA HIS A 166 6.75 -13.25 -4.48
C HIS A 166 6.58 -12.87 -3.00
N TRP A 167 7.68 -12.59 -2.31
CA TRP A 167 7.64 -11.91 -1.01
C TRP A 167 9.00 -11.27 -0.74
N THR A 168 9.13 -10.00 -1.05
CA THR A 168 10.37 -9.23 -0.82
C THR A 168 10.49 -8.70 0.61
N SER A 169 9.42 -8.77 1.41
CA SER A 169 9.29 -8.15 2.74
C SER A 169 9.36 -6.62 2.79
N SER A 170 9.51 -5.93 1.65
CA SER A 170 9.36 -4.47 1.51
C SER A 170 8.08 -4.14 0.76
N LEU A 171 7.24 -3.31 1.38
CA LEU A 171 6.02 -2.81 0.75
C LEU A 171 6.34 -1.98 -0.50
N VAL A 172 7.37 -1.14 -0.45
CA VAL A 172 7.76 -0.29 -1.59
C VAL A 172 8.25 -1.14 -2.76
N ALA A 173 9.03 -2.19 -2.51
CA ALA A 173 9.50 -3.10 -3.55
C ALA A 173 8.36 -3.86 -4.22
N GLU A 174 7.39 -4.37 -3.44
CA GLU A 174 6.21 -5.05 -3.98
C GLU A 174 5.31 -4.09 -4.77
N ALA A 175 5.07 -2.88 -4.24
CA ALA A 175 4.29 -1.86 -4.95
C ALA A 175 4.94 -1.50 -6.29
N HIS A 176 6.27 -1.35 -6.32
CA HIS A 176 6.99 -1.06 -7.54
C HIS A 176 6.90 -2.20 -8.57
N ARG A 177 7.11 -3.45 -8.13
CA ARG A 177 6.96 -4.62 -9.00
C ARG A 177 5.55 -4.67 -9.62
N ILE A 178 4.51 -4.50 -8.80
CA ILE A 178 3.11 -4.56 -9.22
C ILE A 178 2.75 -3.39 -10.16
N LEU A 179 3.22 -2.18 -9.90
CA LEU A 179 3.02 -1.04 -10.81
C LEU A 179 3.65 -1.30 -12.19
N MET A 180 4.79 -1.98 -12.25
CA MET A 180 5.50 -2.24 -13.51
C MET A 180 5.01 -3.47 -14.27
N ARG A 181 4.57 -4.51 -13.56
CA ARG A 181 4.29 -5.83 -14.16
C ARG A 181 2.92 -6.39 -13.85
N GLY A 182 2.14 -5.75 -12.98
CA GLY A 182 0.86 -6.24 -12.50
C GLY A 182 1.01 -7.31 -11.41
N GLY A 183 -0.12 -7.91 -11.04
CA GLY A 183 -0.21 -8.90 -9.98
C GLY A 183 -0.93 -8.31 -8.76
N ILE A 184 -0.83 -9.00 -7.63
CA ILE A 184 -1.51 -8.62 -6.39
C ILE A 184 -0.60 -8.78 -5.19
N PHE A 185 -0.72 -7.88 -4.22
CA PHE A 185 -0.09 -7.96 -2.91
C PHE A 185 -1.17 -8.15 -1.85
N LEU A 186 -0.90 -8.98 -0.84
CA LEU A 186 -1.77 -9.23 0.30
C LEU A 186 -0.95 -9.15 1.59
N ASP A 187 -1.34 -8.24 2.49
CA ASP A 187 -0.97 -8.19 3.91
C ASP A 187 -2.28 -8.20 4.72
N PRO A 188 -2.94 -9.37 4.83
CA PRO A 188 -4.26 -9.49 5.44
C PRO A 188 -4.18 -9.38 6.97
N ALA A 189 -5.34 -9.20 7.61
CA ALA A 189 -5.46 -9.47 9.03
C ALA A 189 -5.11 -10.94 9.32
N ILE A 190 -4.44 -11.19 10.44
CA ILE A 190 -4.06 -12.55 10.87
C ILE A 190 -4.58 -12.83 12.27
N ALA A 191 -4.98 -14.08 12.52
CA ALA A 191 -5.44 -14.59 13.81
C ALA A 191 -4.28 -14.80 14.81
N ARG A 192 -3.51 -13.75 15.05
CA ARG A 192 -2.48 -13.67 16.10
C ARG A 192 -2.71 -12.42 16.96
N PRO A 193 -2.29 -12.42 18.23
CA PRO A 193 -2.35 -11.23 19.07
C PRO A 193 -1.72 -10.01 18.38
N GLY A 194 -2.49 -8.95 18.20
CA GLY A 194 -2.07 -7.70 17.54
C GLY A 194 -2.02 -7.74 16.00
N GLY A 195 -2.43 -8.85 15.37
CA GLY A 195 -2.47 -9.00 13.91
C GLY A 195 -3.85 -8.78 13.28
N ASP A 196 -4.88 -8.58 14.10
CA ASP A 196 -6.28 -8.40 13.70
C ASP A 196 -6.52 -7.11 12.91
N ARG A 197 -5.72 -6.07 13.18
CA ARG A 197 -5.77 -4.78 12.47
C ARG A 197 -4.78 -4.67 11.32
N GLY A 198 -4.16 -5.78 10.92
CA GLY A 198 -3.09 -5.80 9.94
C GLY A 198 -1.77 -5.19 10.45
N ARG A 199 -0.71 -5.39 9.66
CA ARG A 199 0.64 -4.97 10.03
C ARG A 199 0.96 -3.54 9.62
N LEU A 200 0.41 -3.06 8.51
CA LEU A 200 0.83 -1.79 7.91
C LEU A 200 0.18 -0.59 8.59
N ARG A 201 0.90 0.53 8.68
CA ARG A 201 0.34 1.80 9.15
C ARG A 201 -0.50 2.43 8.04
N LEU A 202 -1.76 2.71 8.32
CA LEU A 202 -2.69 3.23 7.33
C LEU A 202 -2.19 4.57 6.75
N LEU A 203 -1.91 5.54 7.62
CA LEU A 203 -1.52 6.89 7.22
C LEU A 203 -0.17 6.96 6.50
N HIS A 204 0.85 6.27 7.02
CA HIS A 204 2.24 6.42 6.54
C HIS A 204 2.63 5.42 5.46
N GLN A 205 1.86 4.33 5.27
CA GLN A 205 2.24 3.23 4.39
C GLN A 205 1.10 2.79 3.47
N ALA A 206 -0.03 2.30 4.01
CA ALA A 206 -1.04 1.65 3.20
C ALA A 206 -1.81 2.62 2.28
N ALA A 207 -2.29 3.75 2.83
CA ALA A 207 -3.02 4.76 2.08
C ALA A 207 -2.20 5.38 0.91
N PRO A 208 -0.95 5.86 1.10
CA PRO A 208 -0.18 6.41 -0.02
C PRO A 208 0.08 5.39 -1.13
N ILE A 209 0.31 4.11 -0.80
CA ILE A 209 0.44 3.05 -1.81
C ILE A 209 -0.89 2.82 -2.54
N ALA A 210 -2.00 2.71 -1.81
CA ALA A 210 -3.33 2.57 -2.41
C ALA A 210 -3.66 3.70 -3.38
N PHE A 211 -3.35 4.95 -3.02
CA PHE A 211 -3.54 6.11 -3.89
C PHE A 211 -2.79 5.95 -5.22
N LEU A 212 -1.52 5.54 -5.18
CA LEU A 212 -0.73 5.30 -6.40
C LEU A 212 -1.30 4.16 -7.25
N ILE A 213 -1.81 3.10 -6.61
CA ILE A 213 -2.39 1.95 -7.31
C ILE A 213 -3.70 2.32 -8.00
N GLU A 214 -4.60 3.03 -7.31
CA GLU A 214 -5.87 3.50 -7.90
C GLU A 214 -5.62 4.48 -9.05
N GLN A 215 -4.65 5.40 -8.89
CA GLN A 215 -4.24 6.33 -9.95
C GLN A 215 -3.60 5.62 -11.16
N ALA A 216 -3.13 4.38 -11.00
CA ALA A 216 -2.67 3.54 -12.09
C ALA A 216 -3.75 2.59 -12.65
N GLY A 217 -5.01 2.73 -12.23
CA GLY A 217 -6.14 1.89 -12.67
C GLY A 217 -6.25 0.55 -11.95
N GLY A 218 -5.49 0.33 -10.87
CA GLY A 218 -5.65 -0.81 -9.97
C GLY A 218 -6.72 -0.56 -8.91
N ARG A 219 -6.76 -1.45 -7.91
CA ARG A 219 -7.59 -1.27 -6.70
C ARG A 219 -6.81 -1.56 -5.43
N ALA A 220 -7.31 -1.02 -4.32
CA ALA A 220 -6.81 -1.32 -2.99
C ALA A 220 -7.96 -1.44 -1.98
N THR A 221 -7.89 -2.43 -1.10
CA THR A 221 -8.91 -2.73 -0.08
C THR A 221 -8.24 -3.18 1.22
N ASP A 222 -8.93 -3.00 2.35
CA ASP A 222 -8.56 -3.62 3.63
C ASP A 222 -9.04 -5.08 3.76
N GLY A 223 -9.58 -5.66 2.68
CA GLY A 223 -10.18 -6.99 2.63
C GLY A 223 -11.71 -6.98 2.74
N ALA A 224 -12.32 -5.83 3.06
CA ALA A 224 -13.77 -5.65 3.08
C ALA A 224 -14.23 -4.40 2.33
N LEU A 225 -13.56 -3.26 2.54
CA LEU A 225 -13.91 -1.96 2.00
C LEU A 225 -12.77 -1.38 1.16
N PRO A 226 -13.08 -0.51 0.18
CA PRO A 226 -12.05 0.27 -0.51
C PRO A 226 -11.22 1.07 0.51
N LEU A 227 -9.89 0.95 0.44
CA LEU A 227 -9.02 1.43 1.51
C LEU A 227 -9.10 2.95 1.72
N LEU A 228 -9.27 3.72 0.63
CA LEU A 228 -9.22 5.17 0.68
C LEU A 228 -10.53 5.85 1.13
N ASP A 229 -11.61 5.08 1.24
CA ASP A 229 -12.96 5.58 1.54
C ASP A 229 -13.14 5.81 3.03
N ALA A 230 -12.49 4.99 3.85
CA ALA A 230 -12.59 5.06 5.30
C ALA A 230 -11.77 6.25 5.86
N PRO A 231 -12.28 6.91 6.92
CA PRO A 231 -11.51 7.90 7.63
C PRO A 231 -10.34 7.27 8.39
N ILE A 232 -9.19 7.94 8.36
CA ILE A 232 -8.05 7.60 9.21
C ILE A 232 -8.43 7.92 10.65
N ALA A 233 -8.73 6.89 11.45
CA ALA A 233 -9.25 7.05 12.81
C ALA A 233 -8.18 7.49 13.83
N ALA A 234 -6.91 7.16 13.58
CA ALA A 234 -5.79 7.52 14.43
C ALA A 234 -4.51 7.64 13.60
N LEU A 235 -3.54 8.43 14.06
CA LEU A 235 -2.27 8.65 13.36
C LEU A 235 -1.43 7.37 13.27
N ASP A 236 -1.56 6.48 14.24
CA ASP A 236 -0.89 5.19 14.31
C ASP A 236 -1.80 4.02 13.90
N ALA A 237 -2.99 4.31 13.35
CA ALA A 237 -3.92 3.30 12.89
C ALA A 237 -3.23 2.31 11.93
N ARG A 238 -3.55 1.03 12.10
CA ARG A 238 -3.11 -0.04 11.22
C ARG A 238 -4.26 -0.53 10.35
N SER A 239 -3.92 -1.09 9.21
CA SER A 239 -4.89 -1.68 8.31
C SER A 239 -4.30 -2.91 7.62
N PRO A 240 -5.11 -3.97 7.40
CA PRO A 240 -4.81 -4.93 6.35
C PRO A 240 -4.74 -4.23 5.00
N LEU A 241 -4.06 -4.84 4.04
CA LEU A 241 -3.95 -4.26 2.71
C LEU A 241 -3.91 -5.34 1.65
N VAL A 242 -4.81 -5.23 0.69
CA VAL A 242 -4.77 -5.96 -0.57
C VAL A 242 -4.77 -4.93 -1.69
N PHE A 243 -3.76 -4.95 -2.56
CA PHE A 243 -3.69 -4.03 -3.69
C PHE A 243 -3.13 -4.70 -4.94
N GLY A 244 -3.45 -4.16 -6.11
CA GLY A 244 -2.86 -4.56 -7.37
C GLY A 244 -3.83 -4.45 -8.53
N SER A 245 -3.70 -5.36 -9.50
CA SER A 245 -4.57 -5.39 -10.68
C SER A 245 -6.02 -5.52 -10.25
N ALA A 246 -6.90 -4.67 -10.80
CA ALA A 246 -8.29 -4.54 -10.35
C ALA A 246 -9.02 -5.89 -10.33
N ASP A 247 -8.84 -6.70 -11.38
CA ASP A 247 -9.45 -8.03 -11.51
C ASP A 247 -9.07 -8.99 -10.36
N LYS A 248 -7.83 -8.95 -9.87
CA LYS A 248 -7.37 -9.81 -8.78
C LYS A 248 -7.86 -9.32 -7.43
N VAL A 249 -7.87 -8.01 -7.22
CA VAL A 249 -8.35 -7.43 -5.95
C VAL A 249 -9.85 -7.68 -5.81
N GLU A 250 -10.62 -7.48 -6.87
CA GLU A 250 -12.04 -7.84 -6.92
C GLU A 250 -12.24 -9.34 -6.70
N ARG A 251 -11.37 -10.18 -7.28
CA ARG A 251 -11.44 -11.63 -7.05
C ARG A 251 -11.22 -11.98 -5.58
N VAL A 252 -10.23 -11.40 -4.90
CA VAL A 252 -10.03 -11.62 -3.46
C VAL A 252 -11.27 -11.20 -2.67
N ALA A 253 -11.85 -10.03 -2.95
CA ALA A 253 -13.09 -9.58 -2.31
C ALA A 253 -14.23 -10.60 -2.50
N GLY A 254 -14.35 -11.18 -3.70
CA GLY A 254 -15.34 -12.23 -3.96
C GLY A 254 -15.20 -13.47 -3.07
N TYR A 255 -13.98 -13.86 -2.64
CA TYR A 255 -13.82 -14.97 -1.68
C TYR A 255 -14.37 -14.63 -0.29
N HIS A 256 -14.43 -13.35 0.08
CA HIS A 256 -14.99 -12.91 1.36
C HIS A 256 -16.53 -12.93 1.36
N ASP A 257 -17.15 -12.87 0.19
CA ASP A 257 -18.60 -12.95 0.01
C ASP A 257 -19.12 -14.39 -0.11
N LEU A 258 -18.23 -15.37 -0.31
CA LEU A 258 -18.62 -16.78 -0.44
C LEU A 258 -19.12 -17.37 0.89
N PRO A 259 -20.17 -18.20 0.86
CA PRO A 259 -20.60 -18.97 2.02
C PRO A 259 -19.45 -19.81 2.60
N GLU A 260 -19.39 -19.96 3.92
CA GLU A 260 -18.28 -20.66 4.60
C GLU A 260 -18.06 -22.11 4.07
N ALA A 261 -19.13 -22.78 3.65
CA ALA A 261 -19.07 -24.11 3.03
C ALA A 261 -18.34 -24.13 1.68
N GLU A 262 -18.40 -23.03 0.91
CA GLU A 262 -17.78 -22.88 -0.41
C GLU A 262 -16.32 -22.42 -0.32
N VAL A 263 -15.85 -22.00 0.85
CA VAL A 263 -14.45 -21.59 1.11
C VAL A 263 -13.62 -22.74 1.68
N SER A 264 -14.24 -23.87 2.02
CA SER A 264 -13.56 -25.03 2.61
C SER A 264 -12.74 -25.82 1.58
N ALA A 265 -11.44 -25.98 1.84
CA ALA A 265 -10.52 -26.79 1.03
C ALA A 265 -10.88 -28.30 1.00
N LEU A 266 -11.75 -28.76 1.89
CA LEU A 266 -12.17 -30.17 1.96
C LEU A 266 -13.20 -30.57 0.89
N PHE A 267 -13.83 -29.61 0.20
CA PHE A 267 -14.78 -29.87 -0.86
C PHE A 267 -14.20 -29.47 -2.22
N GLY A 268 -13.21 -30.24 -2.68
CA GLY A 268 -12.56 -30.10 -4.00
C GLY A 268 -13.45 -30.35 -5.22
N HIS A 269 -14.78 -30.32 -5.08
CA HIS A 269 -15.71 -30.53 -6.19
C HIS A 269 -16.72 -29.38 -6.32
N ARG A 270 -16.38 -28.46 -7.25
CA ARG A 270 -17.27 -27.67 -8.12
C ARG A 270 -18.38 -26.85 -7.44
N GLY A 271 -18.02 -25.67 -6.95
CA GLY A 271 -18.95 -24.53 -6.89
C GLY A 271 -18.93 -23.75 -8.21
N LEU A 272 -20.09 -23.38 -8.74
CA LEU A 272 -20.26 -22.64 -10.01
C LEU A 272 -19.56 -21.26 -10.01
N PHE A 273 -19.20 -20.75 -8.84
CA PHE A 273 -18.69 -19.40 -8.60
C PHE A 273 -17.16 -19.29 -8.47
N ARG A 274 -16.44 -20.43 -8.48
CA ARG A 274 -14.98 -20.48 -8.36
C ARG A 274 -14.22 -20.44 -9.70
N ALA A 275 -14.92 -20.53 -10.84
CA ALA A 275 -14.35 -20.26 -12.16
C ALA A 275 -13.99 -18.77 -12.35
#